data_AF-A0A846NC10-F1
#
_entry.id   AF-A0A846NC10-F1
#
_cell.length_a   1.000
_cell.length_b   1.000
_cell.length_c   1.000
_cell.angle_alpha   90.00
_cell.angle_beta   90.00
_cell.angle_gamma   90.00
#
_symmetry.space_group_name_H-M   'P 1'
#
loop_
_entity.id
_entity.type
_entity.pdbx_description
1 polymer ?
#
loop_
_entity_poly.entity_id
_entity_poly.type
_entity_poly.pdbx_seq_one_letter_code
_entity_poly.pdbx_strand_id
1 'polypeptide(L)' 'MAEELGDKLGVPVIDPTAAALKMAESLVDLGLSHSKLVYPKPPEKVRKT' A
#
# COMPACT_ATOMS: atom_id res chain seq x y z
N MET A 1 7.27 -17.25 -3.66
CA MET A 1 6.75 -17.62 -2.32
C MET A 1 5.24 -17.61 -2.25
N ALA A 2 4.54 -16.52 -2.57
CA ALA A 2 3.07 -16.50 -2.49
C ALA A 2 2.42 -17.54 -3.43
N GLU A 3 2.86 -17.62 -4.69
CA GLU A 3 2.37 -18.62 -5.67
C GLU A 3 2.65 -20.05 -5.20
N GLU A 4 3.89 -20.34 -4.81
CA GLU A 4 4.31 -21.66 -4.31
C GLU A 4 3.52 -22.11 -3.06
N LEU A 5 3.09 -21.17 -2.22
CA LEU A 5 2.30 -21.47 -1.03
C LEU A 5 0.82 -21.66 -1.39
N GLY A 6 0.31 -20.91 -2.37
CA GLY A 6 -1.04 -21.10 -2.90
C GLY A 6 -1.20 -22.47 -3.54
N ASP A 7 -0.23 -22.91 -4.34
CA ASP A 7 -0.22 -24.23 -4.97
C ASP A 7 -0.20 -25.37 -3.93
N LYS A 8 0.55 -25.20 -2.85
CA LYS A 8 0.65 -26.21 -1.77
C LYS A 8 -0.60 -26.28 -0.89
N LEU A 9 -1.25 -25.15 -0.63
CA LEU A 9 -2.42 -25.07 0.25
C LEU A 9 -3.74 -25.20 -0.50
N GLY A 10 -3.75 -25.11 -1.84
CA GLY A 10 -4.95 -25.15 -2.67
C GLY A 10 -5.86 -23.94 -2.49
N VAL A 11 -5.34 -22.84 -1.93
CA VAL A 11 -6.07 -21.58 -1.69
C VAL A 11 -5.30 -20.41 -2.28
N PRO A 12 -5.97 -19.37 -2.80
CA PRO A 12 -5.29 -18.19 -3.30
C PRO A 12 -4.60 -17.45 -2.15
N VAL A 13 -3.30 -17.24 -2.28
CA VAL A 13 -2.47 -16.50 -1.31
C VAL A 13 -2.10 -15.14 -1.91
N ILE A 14 -2.32 -14.07 -1.16
CA ILE A 14 -2.03 -12.71 -1.61
C ILE A 14 -0.55 -12.39 -1.34
N ASP A 15 0.20 -12.04 -2.38
CA ASP A 15 1.52 -11.42 -2.24
C ASP A 15 1.35 -9.95 -1.83
N PRO A 16 1.81 -9.53 -0.65
CA PRO A 16 1.65 -8.15 -0.19
C PRO A 16 2.41 -7.15 -1.08
N THR A 17 3.53 -7.54 -1.68
CA THR A 17 4.36 -6.65 -2.50
C THR A 17 3.66 -6.33 -3.81
N ALA A 18 3.18 -7.38 -4.51
CA ALA A 18 2.44 -7.22 -5.75
C ALA A 18 1.10 -6.51 -5.52
N ALA A 19 0.39 -6.86 -4.44
CA ALA A 19 -0.88 -6.21 -4.08
C ALA A 19 -0.69 -4.72 -3.78
N ALA A 20 0.34 -4.35 -3.02
CA ALA A 20 0.63 -2.95 -2.71
C ALA A 20 0.96 -2.14 -3.96
N LEU A 21 1.76 -2.69 -4.89
CA LEU A 21 2.06 -2.05 -6.17
C LEU A 21 0.80 -1.82 -7.00
N LYS A 22 -0.05 -2.83 -7.14
CA LYS A 22 -1.31 -2.71 -7.90
C LYS A 22 -2.28 -1.70 -7.29
N MET A 23 -2.34 -1.64 -5.95
CA MET A 23 -3.11 -0.60 -5.27
C MET A 23 -2.55 0.79 -5.52
N ALA A 24 -1.22 0.97 -5.50
CA ALA A 24 -0.59 2.25 -5.78
C ALA A 24 -0.85 2.71 -7.23
N GLU A 25 -0.68 1.83 -8.21
CA GLU A 25 -1.00 2.08 -9.63
C GLU A 25 -2.46 2.53 -9.77
N SER A 26 -3.40 1.77 -9.19
CA SER A 26 -4.83 2.09 -9.25
C SER A 26 -5.16 3.47 -8.65
N LEU A 27 -4.51 3.84 -7.54
CA LEU A 27 -4.71 5.16 -6.93
C LEU A 27 -4.19 6.28 -7.83
N VAL A 28 -3.05 6.08 -8.48
CA VAL A 28 -2.45 7.04 -9.40
C VAL A 28 -3.31 7.21 -10.66
N ASP A 29 -3.78 6.11 -11.25
CA ASP A 29 -4.64 6.12 -12.44
C ASP A 29 -5.96 6.86 -12.18
N LEU A 30 -6.50 6.73 -10.96
CA LEU A 30 -7.69 7.44 -10.52
C LEU A 30 -7.42 8.88 -10.07
N GLY A 31 -6.16 9.32 -10.03
CA GLY A 31 -5.77 10.66 -9.55
C GLY A 31 -6.04 10.88 -8.06
N LEU A 32 -6.11 9.80 -7.27
CA LEU A 32 -6.42 9.85 -5.85
C LEU A 32 -5.14 9.95 -5.00
N SER A 33 -5.28 10.64 -3.86
CA SER A 33 -4.25 10.67 -2.82
C SER A 33 -4.92 10.67 -1.43
N HIS A 34 -4.14 10.45 -0.37
CA HIS A 34 -4.65 10.55 0.99
C HIS A 34 -5.35 11.92 1.23
N SER A 35 -6.46 11.90 1.96
CA SER A 35 -7.16 13.14 2.32
C SER A 35 -6.30 13.98 3.25
N LYS A 36 -6.02 15.24 2.87
CA LYS A 36 -5.34 16.21 3.76
C LYS A 36 -6.25 16.82 4.83
N LEU A 37 -7.55 16.58 4.75
CA LEU A 37 -8.49 16.97 5.80
C LEU A 37 -8.38 16.03 7.01
N VAL A 38 -8.26 14.72 6.78
CA VAL A 38 -8.09 13.71 7.85
C VAL A 38 -6.61 13.48 8.17
N TYR A 39 -5.72 13.54 7.16
CA TYR A 39 -4.28 13.39 7.29
C TYR A 39 -3.55 14.69 6.91
N PRO A 40 -3.67 15.76 7.73
CA PRO A 40 -3.04 17.03 7.43
C PRO A 40 -1.51 16.93 7.47
N LYS A 41 -0.85 17.96 6.94
CA LYS A 41 0.60 18.08 7.06
C LYS A 41 0.97 18.16 8.56
N PRO A 42 1.97 17.40 9.03
CA PRO A 42 2.42 17.50 10.41
C PRO A 42 2.79 18.94 10.77
N PRO A 43 2.48 19.41 12.00
CA PRO A 43 2.83 20.75 12.43
C PRO A 43 4.34 20.93 12.48
N GLU A 44 4.79 22.17 12.29
CA GLU A 44 6.19 22.52 12.38
C GLU A 44 6.72 22.25 13.80
N LYS A 45 7.81 21.49 13.89
CA LYS A 45 8.49 21.18 15.15
C LYS A 45 10.00 21.07 14.89
N VAL A 46 10.82 21.46 15.86
CA VAL A 46 12.27 21.25 15.79
C VAL A 46 12.53 19.75 15.77
N ARG A 47 13.13 19.26 14.68
CA ARG A 47 13.57 17.86 14.59
C ARG A 47 14.93 17.77 15.27
N LYS A 48 15.00 17.03 16.37
CA LYS A 48 16.28 16.59 16.91
C LYS A 48 16.72 15.38 16.09
N THR A 49 17.73 15.56 15.26
CA THR A 49 18.46 14.47 14.60
C THR A 49 19.40 13.83 15.60
#